data_AF-A0AAV4TLL2-F1
#
_entry.id   AF-A0AAV4TLL2-F1
#
_cell.length_a   1.000
_cell.length_b   1.000
_cell.length_c   1.000
_cell.angle_alpha   90.00
_cell.angle_beta   90.00
_cell.angle_gamma   90.00
#
_symmetry.space_group_name_H-M   'P 1'
#
loop_
_entity.id
_entity.type
_entity.pdbx_description
1 polymer ?
#
loop_
_entity_poly.entity_id
_entity_poly.type
_entity_poly.pdbx_seq_one_letter_code
_entity_poly.pdbx_strand_id
1 'polypeptide(L)'
;MIIGTSDIIHIHDKDIERLLVSLDQICQKVDGRQADVIFLRELLQNHSLQALVLVHNRVSTYNGHQILPAVLHSCDLSEEIITSLQSSSLPEAKELISILHKPF
;
A
#
# COMPACT_ATOMS: atom_id res chain seq x y z
N MET A 1 0.37 -31.87 21.11
CA MET A 1 -0.14 -30.51 20.84
C MET A 1 0.18 -30.23 19.38
N ILE A 2 -0.82 -30.40 18.50
CA ILE A 2 -0.64 -30.30 17.06
C ILE A 2 -0.61 -28.80 16.73
N ILE A 3 0.53 -28.32 16.24
CA ILE A 3 0.71 -26.94 15.79
C ILE A 3 -0.10 -26.79 14.51
N GLY A 4 -1.19 -26.04 14.64
CA GLY A 4 -2.16 -25.80 13.60
C GLY A 4 -1.62 -24.84 12.53
N THR A 5 -2.04 -25.19 11.31
CA THR A 5 -2.27 -24.32 10.15
C THR A 5 -1.06 -23.58 9.58
N SER A 6 -0.38 -24.27 8.67
CA SER A 6 0.13 -23.64 7.45
C SER A 6 -1.05 -23.03 6.69
N ASP A 7 -1.49 -21.86 7.12
CA ASP A 7 -2.36 -21.00 6.33
C ASP A 7 -1.51 -20.51 5.15
N ILE A 8 -1.49 -21.33 4.10
CA ILE A 8 -1.11 -20.90 2.76
C ILE A 8 -2.07 -19.77 2.46
N ILE A 9 -1.63 -18.54 2.69
CA ILE A 9 -2.34 -17.34 2.27
C ILE A 9 -2.53 -17.52 0.78
N HIS A 10 -3.74 -17.89 0.38
CA HIS A 10 -4.09 -18.01 -1.01
C HIS A 10 -4.19 -16.57 -1.53
N ILE A 11 -3.05 -16.05 -2.01
CA ILE A 11 -2.93 -14.72 -2.59
C ILE A 11 -3.62 -14.77 -3.95
N HIS A 12 -4.96 -14.76 -3.93
CA HIS A 12 -5.80 -14.67 -5.11
C HIS A 12 -5.92 -13.21 -5.53
N ASP A 13 -4.90 -12.72 -6.24
CA ASP A 13 -4.98 -11.44 -6.94
C ASP A 13 -5.68 -11.64 -8.29
N LYS A 14 -6.86 -11.02 -8.46
CA LYS A 14 -7.68 -11.11 -9.68
C LYS A 14 -6.94 -10.61 -10.92
N ASP A 15 -5.95 -9.73 -10.76
CA ASP A 15 -5.17 -9.20 -11.88
C ASP A 15 -4.10 -10.21 -12.33
N ILE A 16 -3.49 -10.97 -11.42
CA ILE A 16 -2.63 -12.11 -11.78
C ILE A 16 -3.44 -13.19 -12.50
N GLU A 17 -4.65 -13.50 -12.04
CA GLU A 17 -5.53 -14.46 -12.72
C GLU A 17 -5.89 -14.00 -14.14
N ARG A 18 -6.22 -12.71 -14.33
CA ARG A 18 -6.45 -12.12 -15.66
C ARG A 18 -5.21 -12.22 -16.54
N LEU A 19 -4.01 -12.01 -16.00
CA LEU A 19 -2.75 -12.13 -16.73
C LEU A 19 -2.49 -13.58 -17.18
N LEU A 20 -2.76 -14.56 -16.30
CA LEU A 20 -2.65 -15.99 -16.64
C LEU A 20 -3.64 -16.38 -17.75
N VAL A 21 -4.89 -15.93 -17.67
CA VAL A 21 -5.90 -16.16 -18.72
C VAL A 21 -5.48 -15.51 -20.05
N SER A 22 -4.91 -14.30 -19.99
CA SER A 22 -4.42 -13.59 -21.18
C SER A 22 -3.24 -14.30 -21.82
N LEU A 23 -2.33 -14.85 -21.00
CA LEU A 23 -1.21 -15.65 -21.46
C LEU A 23 -1.73 -16.88 -22.23
N ASP A 24 -2.73 -17.59 -21.69
CA ASP A 24 -3.34 -18.75 -22.37
C ASP A 24 -3.98 -18.42 -23.72
N GLN A 25 -4.61 -17.24 -23.83
CA GLN A 25 -5.18 -16.78 -25.09
C GLN A 25 -4.12 -16.44 -26.14
N ILE A 26 -2.95 -15.93 -25.71
CA ILE A 26 -1.83 -15.59 -26.62
C ILE A 26 -1.14 -16.87 -27.10
N CYS A 27 -1.00 -17.88 -26.24
CA CYS A 27 -0.43 -19.18 -26.60
C CYS A 27 -1.17 -19.86 -27.75
N GLN A 28 -2.49 -19.68 -27.82
CA GLN A 28 -3.32 -20.22 -28.90
C GLN A 28 -3.14 -19.51 -30.25
N LYS A 29 -2.55 -18.30 -30.25
CA LYS A 29 -2.48 -17.43 -31.43
C LYS A 29 -1.07 -17.26 -31.99
N VAL A 30 -0.03 -17.62 -31.23
CA VAL A 30 1.37 -17.37 -31.59
C VAL A 30 2.12 -18.69 -31.60
N ASP A 31 2.43 -19.20 -32.80
CA ASP A 31 3.36 -20.30 -32.97
C ASP A 31 4.80 -19.80 -32.77
N GLY A 32 5.55 -20.43 -31.85
CA GLY A 32 7.02 -20.33 -31.83
C GLY A 32 7.71 -19.81 -30.57
N ARG A 33 7.02 -19.62 -29.44
CA ARG A 33 7.66 -19.15 -28.19
C ARG A 33 7.21 -19.91 -26.93
N GLN A 34 7.16 -21.24 -27.01
CA GLN A 34 6.76 -22.07 -25.86
C GLN A 34 7.65 -21.86 -24.62
N ALA A 35 8.96 -21.63 -24.81
CA ALA A 35 9.87 -21.35 -23.71
C ALA A 35 9.48 -20.07 -22.94
N ASP A 36 9.14 -18.99 -23.67
CA ASP A 36 8.72 -17.73 -23.06
C ASP A 36 7.38 -17.87 -22.34
N VAL A 37 6.46 -18.65 -22.91
CA VAL A 37 5.18 -18.97 -22.29
C VAL A 37 5.35 -19.71 -20.97
N ILE A 38 6.19 -20.75 -20.96
CA ILE A 38 6.49 -21.53 -19.76
C ILE A 38 7.11 -20.63 -18.70
N PHE A 39 8.12 -19.83 -19.10
CA PHE A 39 8.75 -18.87 -18.21
C PHE A 39 7.76 -17.86 -17.60
N LEU A 40 6.91 -17.24 -18.44
CA LEU A 40 5.92 -16.28 -17.97
C LEU A 40 4.87 -16.91 -17.05
N ARG A 41 4.47 -18.16 -17.34
CA ARG A 41 3.54 -18.90 -16.50
C ARG A 41 4.15 -19.21 -15.13
N GLU A 42 5.39 -19.69 -15.08
CA GLU A 42 6.11 -19.94 -13.83
C GLU A 42 6.32 -18.66 -13.03
N LEU A 43 6.68 -17.57 -13.71
CA LEU A 43 6.85 -16.26 -13.10
C LEU A 43 5.54 -15.75 -12.47
N LEU A 44 4.42 -15.81 -13.19
CA LEU A 44 3.11 -15.37 -12.69
C LEU A 44 2.55 -16.30 -11.60
N GLN A 45 2.95 -17.57 -11.58
CA GLN A 45 2.62 -18.52 -10.53
C GLN A 45 3.54 -18.43 -9.30
N ASN A 46 4.63 -17.64 -9.38
CA ASN A 46 5.55 -17.45 -8.27
C ASN A 46 4.89 -16.70 -7.11
N HIS A 47 4.80 -17.34 -5.95
CA HIS A 47 4.18 -16.76 -4.75
C HIS A 47 4.82 -15.44 -4.28
N SER A 48 6.13 -15.27 -4.45
CA SER A 48 6.81 -14.03 -4.06
C SER A 48 6.42 -12.87 -4.97
N LEU A 49 6.28 -13.13 -6.27
CA LEU A 49 5.79 -12.13 -7.21
C LEU A 49 4.33 -11.80 -6.95
N GLN A 50 3.47 -12.79 -6.71
CA GLN A 50 2.06 -12.57 -6.41
C GLN A 50 1.87 -11.72 -5.15
N ALA A 51 2.64 -11.99 -4.09
CA ALA A 51 2.65 -11.18 -2.89
C ALA A 51 3.07 -9.73 -3.17
N LEU A 52 4.13 -9.55 -3.96
CA LEU A 52 4.61 -8.22 -4.34
C LEU A 52 3.57 -7.46 -5.17
N VAL A 53 2.96 -8.11 -6.15
CA VAL A 53 1.92 -7.51 -7.02
C VAL A 53 0.71 -7.12 -6.19
N LEU A 54 0.28 -7.96 -5.23
CA LEU A 54 -0.83 -7.62 -4.34
C LEU A 54 -0.52 -6.38 -3.48
N VAL A 55 0.69 -6.29 -2.90
CA VAL A 55 1.10 -5.11 -2.12
C VAL A 55 1.19 -3.88 -3.01
N HIS A 56 1.80 -4.01 -4.18
CA HIS A 56 1.93 -2.93 -5.16
C HIS A 56 0.56 -2.43 -5.61
N ASN A 57 -0.35 -3.33 -5.96
CA ASN A 57 -1.71 -2.98 -6.36
C ASN A 57 -2.44 -2.30 -5.22
N ARG A 58 -2.31 -2.81 -4.00
CA ARG A 58 -2.92 -2.19 -2.82
C ARG A 58 -2.38 -0.78 -2.57
N VAL A 59 -1.08 -0.56 -2.68
CA VAL A 59 -0.45 0.77 -2.51
C VAL A 59 -0.83 1.71 -3.66
N SER A 60 -0.80 1.22 -4.91
CA SER A 60 -1.07 2.02 -6.11
C SER A 60 -2.55 2.36 -6.31
N THR A 61 -3.45 1.44 -5.92
CA THR A 61 -4.91 1.67 -5.92
C THR A 61 -5.37 2.47 -4.70
N TYR A 62 -4.56 2.53 -3.64
CA TYR A 62 -4.68 3.52 -2.57
C TYR A 62 -4.26 4.94 -3.04
N ASN A 63 -4.60 5.28 -4.28
CA ASN A 63 -4.68 6.67 -4.77
C ASN A 63 -6.11 7.24 -4.61
N GLY A 64 -7.07 6.45 -4.11
CA GLY A 64 -8.51 6.69 -4.26
C GLY A 64 -9.24 7.44 -3.13
N HIS A 65 -8.56 7.86 -2.07
CA HIS A 65 -9.03 8.98 -1.25
C HIS A 65 -7.86 9.93 -1.09
N GLN A 66 -7.39 10.51 -2.20
CA GLN A 66 -6.50 11.67 -2.19
C GLN A 66 -7.20 12.79 -1.42
N ILE A 67 -7.16 12.71 -0.10
CA ILE A 67 -7.24 13.85 0.79
C ILE A 67 -5.96 14.60 0.45
N LEU A 68 -6.09 15.54 -0.48
CA LEU A 68 -5.05 16.51 -0.73
C LEU A 68 -4.74 17.14 0.64
N PRO A 69 -3.48 17.06 1.11
CA PRO A 69 -3.13 17.69 2.37
C PRO A 69 -3.46 19.17 2.22
N ALA A 70 -4.38 19.67 3.05
CA ALA A 70 -4.72 21.10 3.07
C ALA A 70 -3.48 21.94 3.39
N VAL A 71 -2.51 21.35 4.11
CA VAL A 71 -1.23 21.95 4.45
C VAL A 71 -0.15 20.87 4.33
N LEU A 72 0.88 21.14 3.52
CA LEU A 72 2.04 20.24 3.33
C LEU A 72 3.05 20.30 4.48
N HIS A 73 3.04 21.40 5.24
CA HIS A 73 3.97 21.73 6.33
C HIS A 73 3.27 21.79 7.68
N SER A 74 2.48 20.76 8.02
CA SER A 74 1.69 20.73 9.25
C SER A 74 2.54 20.82 10.53
N CYS A 75 3.78 20.31 10.49
CA CYS A 75 4.73 20.44 11.59
C CYS A 75 5.14 21.89 11.83
N ASP A 76 5.51 22.62 10.77
CA ASP A 76 5.92 24.03 10.87
C ASP A 76 4.75 24.90 11.37
N LEU A 77 3.54 24.61 10.89
CA LEU A 77 2.31 25.27 11.36
C LEU A 77 2.05 24.99 12.84
N SER A 78 2.29 23.76 13.31
CA SER A 78 2.16 23.41 14.72
C SER A 78 3.12 24.21 15.60
N GLU A 79 4.38 24.34 15.18
CA GLU A 79 5.39 25.13 15.88
C GLU A 79 5.05 26.63 15.89
N GLU A 80 4.51 27.16 14.79
CA GLU A 80 4.03 28.55 14.71
C GLU A 80 2.86 28.80 15.68
N ILE A 81 1.91 27.86 15.74
CA ILE A 81 0.78 27.92 16.69
C ILE A 81 1.29 27.88 18.13
N ILE A 82 2.21 26.97 18.44
CA ILE A 82 2.81 26.87 19.78
C ILE A 82 3.50 28.18 20.17
N THR A 83 4.35 28.71 19.29
CA THR A 83 5.08 29.97 19.51
C THR A 83 4.11 31.13 19.74
N SER A 84 3.03 31.20 18.97
CA SER A 84 2.00 32.25 19.09
C SER A 84 1.19 32.15 20.38
N LEU A 85 0.99 30.94 20.89
CA LEU A 85 0.20 30.70 22.11
C LEU A 85 1.02 30.77 23.40
N GLN A 86 2.36 30.74 23.33
CA GLN A 86 3.24 30.84 24.50
C GLN A 86 3.01 32.09 25.35
N SER A 87 2.62 33.21 24.73
CA SER A 87 2.30 34.46 25.44
C SER A 87 0.87 34.53 25.99
N SER A 88 0.02 33.54 25.70
CA SER A 88 -1.38 33.52 26.14
C SER A 88 -1.50 32.98 27.57
N SER A 89 -2.27 33.68 28.40
CA SER A 89 -2.58 33.24 29.76
C SER A 89 -3.82 32.33 29.83
N LEU A 90 -4.47 32.07 28.69
CA LEU A 90 -5.70 31.27 28.63
C LEU A 90 -5.41 29.79 28.94
N PRO A 91 -6.25 29.13 29.76
CA PRO A 91 -6.08 27.72 30.07
C PRO A 91 -6.17 26.83 28.82
N GLU A 92 -7.03 27.18 27.85
CA GLU A 92 -7.20 26.47 26.59
C GLU A 92 -5.92 26.52 25.73
N ALA A 93 -5.17 27.63 25.80
CA ALA A 93 -3.91 27.76 25.08
C ALA A 93 -2.84 26.80 25.63
N LYS A 94 -2.78 26.64 26.96
CA LYS A 94 -1.87 25.69 27.61
C LYS A 94 -2.24 24.24 27.31
N GLU A 95 -3.53 23.94 27.26
CA GLU A 95 -4.02 22.62 26.88
C GLU A 95 -3.67 22.28 25.43
N LEU A 96 -3.91 23.21 24.51
CA LEU A 96 -3.60 23.02 23.09
C LEU A 96 -2.09 22.82 22.85
N ILE A 97 -1.23 23.61 23.49
CA ILE A 97 0.24 23.43 23.44
C ILE A 97 0.64 22.04 23.96
N SER A 98 0.01 21.56 25.03
CA SER A 98 0.29 20.23 25.60
C SER A 98 -0.10 19.10 24.65
N ILE A 99 -1.22 19.25 23.93
CA ILE A 99 -1.67 18.27 22.93
C ILE A 99 -0.71 18.23 21.74
N LEU A 100 -0.30 19.38 21.23
CA LEU A 100 0.58 19.47 20.05
C LEU A 100 2.00 18.95 20.31
N HIS A 101 2.49 18.98 21.55
CA HIS A 101 3.82 18.44 21.91
C HIS A 101 3.85 16.93 22.19
N LYS A 102 2.71 16.24 22.21
CA LYS A 102 2.71 14.80 22.51
C LYS A 102 3.34 14.02 21.33
N PRO A 103 4.30 13.12 21.59
CA PRO A 103 4.78 12.20 20.56
C PRO A 103 3.65 11.23 20.17
N PHE A 104 3.50 11.00 18.86
CA PHE A 104 2.59 10.00 18.29
C PHE A 104 3.19 8.59 18.34
#